data_AF-W7J4S5-F1
#
_entry.id   AF-W7J4S5-F1
#
_cell.length_a   1.000
_cell.length_b   1.000
_cell.length_c   1.000
_cell.angle_alpha   90.00
_cell.angle_beta   90.00
_cell.angle_gamma   90.00
#
_symmetry.space_group_name_H-M   'P 1'
#
loop_
_entity.id
_entity.type
_entity.pdbx_description
1 polymer ?
#
loop_
_entity_poly.entity_id
_entity_poly.type
_entity_poly.pdbx_seq_one_letter_code
_entity_poly.pdbx_strand_id
1 'polypeptide(L)'
;MRLIRLPVVVLAIALAAACGTGAAPPPPTAPAAPAPRWVAASPGVPPDRLTSLQGGAGWDRGFVLAGHHLVPAAPNSRGQVNDLVSDVFTSPDGGTWSPVVLDGVRQLGHRTPVAGYRNTVHVLGATTSGAAVWRSEDGVSWSAHPLAGSEPGEALSAVAAGPRGVVVVGFDRPMAVLDSDRVDNRDHNGLRVWHSTDGKTFSGPDAVDTPDLRSGYLPDVTATADGFTIFGVTGDSSGDTTVLSSTDGTGWTADDPGPLRGRVLSLTRKDDLTVLFTDPTTTGDPRPTAWRRGTGDWTASHDVTVGVLPDANVDEPEAQHVRQVATWRGWLIATGSSGDGGGVWLSSDAARWERVPVKQNGFDAAGSLSVFTNDSTALVAGDAVDGGPLRIWTTA
;
A
#
# COMPACT_ATOMS: atom_id res chain seq x y z
N MET A 1 47.90 -33.30 64.56
CA MET A 1 46.62 -32.70 64.12
C MET A 1 46.82 -32.06 62.76
N ARG A 2 46.51 -32.79 61.67
CA ARG A 2 46.45 -32.26 60.31
C ARG A 2 45.07 -32.62 59.77
N LEU A 3 44.29 -31.59 59.44
CA LEU A 3 42.93 -31.72 58.96
C LEU A 3 42.95 -31.95 57.45
N ILE A 4 42.28 -33.03 57.09
CA ILE A 4 41.92 -33.52 55.76
C ILE A 4 40.96 -32.54 55.09
N ARG A 5 41.12 -32.30 53.77
CA ARG A 5 39.99 -32.25 52.82
C ARG A 5 40.40 -32.83 51.45
N LEU A 6 39.80 -33.99 51.17
CA LEU A 6 39.77 -34.69 49.88
C LEU A 6 38.88 -33.95 48.86
N PRO A 7 39.04 -34.23 47.55
CA PRO A 7 38.29 -33.60 46.48
C PRO A 7 36.93 -34.27 46.26
N VAL A 8 35.86 -33.46 46.15
CA VAL A 8 34.57 -33.87 45.58
C VAL A 8 34.61 -33.52 44.10
N VAL A 9 35.17 -34.44 43.32
CA VAL A 9 35.00 -34.52 41.87
C VAL A 9 34.40 -35.90 41.63
N VAL A 10 33.57 -36.05 40.60
CA VAL A 10 32.84 -37.27 40.20
C VAL A 10 31.44 -37.41 40.83
N LEU A 11 30.53 -36.46 40.57
CA LEU A 11 29.08 -36.76 40.46
C LEU A 11 28.29 -35.68 39.69
N ALA A 12 28.79 -35.20 38.55
CA ALA A 12 28.08 -34.17 37.76
C ALA A 12 28.14 -34.37 36.23
N ILE A 13 28.41 -35.60 35.74
CA ILE A 13 28.55 -35.87 34.29
C ILE A 13 27.50 -36.89 33.78
N ALA A 14 26.69 -37.50 34.64
CA ALA A 14 25.71 -38.51 34.22
C ALA A 14 24.26 -38.01 34.03
N LEU A 15 24.02 -36.69 34.00
CA LEU A 15 22.67 -36.10 33.82
C LEU A 15 22.56 -35.16 32.60
N ALA A 16 23.38 -35.34 31.57
CA ALA A 16 23.37 -34.52 30.36
C ALA A 16 23.04 -35.29 29.07
N ALA A 17 22.64 -36.56 29.14
CA ALA A 17 22.47 -37.44 27.97
C ALA A 17 21.02 -37.86 27.67
N ALA A 18 20.02 -37.20 28.27
CA ALA A 18 18.60 -37.53 28.05
C ALA A 18 17.74 -36.33 27.61
N CYS A 19 18.35 -35.24 27.11
CA CYS A 19 17.62 -34.26 26.31
C CYS A 19 17.51 -34.83 24.89
N GLY A 20 16.60 -35.80 24.73
CA GLY A 20 16.21 -36.28 23.42
C GLY A 20 15.78 -35.09 22.58
N THR A 21 16.30 -35.03 21.35
CA THR A 21 15.84 -34.15 20.27
C THR A 21 14.42 -34.55 19.87
N GLY A 22 13.48 -34.48 20.79
CA GLY A 22 12.06 -34.57 20.50
C GLY A 22 11.75 -33.38 19.63
N ALA A 23 11.56 -33.61 18.33
CA ALA A 23 11.05 -32.61 17.42
C ALA A 23 9.85 -31.95 18.11
N ALA A 24 9.93 -30.64 18.30
CA ALA A 24 8.82 -29.89 18.87
C ALA A 24 7.57 -30.28 18.07
N PRO A 25 6.46 -30.65 18.74
CA PRO A 25 5.23 -30.98 18.03
C PRO A 25 4.92 -29.82 17.07
N PRO A 26 4.51 -30.11 15.82
CA PRO A 26 4.19 -29.07 14.87
C PRO A 26 3.19 -28.11 15.53
N PRO A 27 3.38 -26.78 15.40
CA PRO A 27 2.48 -25.82 15.99
C PRO A 27 1.04 -26.17 15.56
N PRO A 28 0.07 -26.13 16.47
CA PRO A 28 -1.31 -26.49 16.16
C PRO A 28 -1.78 -25.68 14.96
N THR A 29 -2.29 -26.36 13.93
CA THR A 29 -2.85 -25.72 12.74
C THR A 29 -3.99 -24.81 13.19
N ALA A 30 -3.83 -23.50 13.02
CA ALA A 30 -4.89 -22.55 13.33
C ALA A 30 -6.16 -22.95 12.56
N PRO A 31 -7.34 -22.96 13.19
CA PRO A 31 -8.59 -23.27 12.48
C PRO A 31 -8.76 -22.30 11.32
N ALA A 32 -9.05 -22.84 10.13
CA ALA A 32 -9.37 -22.03 8.96
C ALA A 32 -10.59 -21.19 9.29
N ALA A 33 -10.44 -19.86 9.33
CA ALA A 33 -11.59 -18.99 9.49
C ALA A 33 -12.50 -19.10 8.26
N PRO A 34 -13.82 -18.90 8.43
CA PRO A 34 -14.71 -18.86 7.30
C PRO A 34 -14.26 -17.77 6.33
N ALA A 35 -14.07 -18.14 5.07
CA ALA A 35 -13.75 -17.19 4.01
C ALA A 35 -14.83 -16.09 3.97
N PRO A 36 -14.44 -14.82 3.84
CA PRO A 36 -15.40 -13.73 3.71
C PRO A 36 -16.27 -13.96 2.47
N ARG A 37 -17.57 -13.66 2.61
CA ARG A 37 -18.47 -13.61 1.47
C ARG A 37 -18.34 -12.23 0.83
N TRP A 38 -18.03 -12.20 -0.46
CA TRP A 38 -18.01 -10.96 -1.23
C TRP A 38 -19.35 -10.73 -1.92
N VAL A 39 -19.78 -9.47 -1.92
CA VAL A 39 -20.99 -9.02 -2.60
C VAL A 39 -20.59 -7.94 -3.58
N ALA A 40 -20.84 -8.18 -4.86
CA ALA A 40 -20.70 -7.16 -5.89
C ALA A 40 -21.69 -6.04 -5.59
N ALA A 41 -21.19 -4.81 -5.44
CA ALA A 41 -22.03 -3.64 -5.30
C ALA A 41 -22.68 -3.34 -6.66
N SER A 42 -24.01 -3.16 -6.69
CA SER A 42 -24.68 -2.52 -7.83
C SER A 42 -24.48 -1.02 -7.68
N PRO A 43 -23.64 -0.38 -8.49
CA PRO A 43 -23.20 0.96 -8.17
C PRO A 43 -24.32 1.95 -8.43
N GLY A 44 -24.83 2.57 -7.36
CA GLY A 44 -25.71 3.73 -7.44
C GLY A 44 -24.93 5.01 -7.79
N VAL A 45 -24.20 4.98 -8.92
CA VAL A 45 -23.27 6.00 -9.47
C VAL A 45 -22.11 6.38 -8.54
N PRO A 46 -20.82 6.35 -8.99
CA PRO A 46 -20.36 6.31 -10.38
C PRO A 46 -19.19 5.36 -10.62
N PRO A 47 -19.36 4.42 -11.56
CA PRO A 47 -18.21 3.86 -12.23
C PRO A 47 -18.19 4.21 -13.72
N ASP A 48 -19.26 4.81 -14.28
CA ASP A 48 -19.23 5.37 -15.66
C ASP A 48 -18.32 6.59 -15.81
N ARG A 49 -17.92 7.23 -14.69
CA ARG A 49 -17.05 8.41 -14.65
C ARG A 49 -15.64 8.14 -14.13
N LEU A 50 -15.27 6.92 -13.76
CA LEU A 50 -13.87 6.62 -13.43
C LEU A 50 -13.35 5.69 -14.50
N THR A 51 -12.52 6.21 -15.40
CA THR A 51 -11.78 5.39 -16.37
C THR A 51 -10.54 4.77 -15.75
N SER A 52 -10.08 5.30 -14.61
CA SER A 52 -8.94 4.75 -13.86
C SER A 52 -9.09 5.08 -12.38
N LEU A 53 -8.91 4.06 -11.53
CA LEU A 53 -8.75 4.22 -10.09
C LEU A 53 -7.30 4.60 -9.77
N GLN A 54 -7.11 5.72 -9.07
CA GLN A 54 -5.79 6.13 -8.60
C GLN A 54 -5.55 5.68 -7.16
N GLY A 55 -6.56 5.77 -6.30
CA GLY A 55 -6.47 5.25 -4.94
C GLY A 55 -7.76 5.43 -4.15
N GLY A 56 -7.69 5.07 -2.87
CA GLY A 56 -8.84 5.11 -1.98
C GLY A 56 -8.46 4.78 -0.55
N ALA A 57 -9.40 4.97 0.36
CA ALA A 57 -9.26 4.57 1.76
C ALA A 57 -10.63 4.35 2.41
N GLY A 58 -10.67 3.49 3.43
CA GLY A 58 -11.79 3.44 4.37
C GLY A 58 -11.50 4.27 5.61
N TRP A 59 -12.56 4.72 6.28
CA TRP A 59 -12.54 5.34 7.61
C TRP A 59 -13.84 5.02 8.36
N ASP A 60 -14.01 5.52 9.59
CA ASP A 60 -15.13 5.16 10.47
C ASP A 60 -16.53 5.45 9.89
N ARG A 61 -16.64 6.32 8.88
CA ARG A 61 -17.92 6.69 8.26
C ARG A 61 -18.07 6.25 6.80
N GLY A 62 -17.15 5.44 6.28
CA GLY A 62 -17.29 4.89 4.94
C GLY A 62 -15.97 4.77 4.18
N PHE A 63 -16.05 5.07 2.88
CA PHE A 63 -14.97 4.93 1.92
C PHE A 63 -14.87 6.17 1.03
N VAL A 64 -13.66 6.47 0.57
CA VAL A 64 -13.37 7.44 -0.49
C VAL A 64 -12.59 6.71 -1.56
N LEU A 65 -12.98 6.95 -2.82
CA LEU A 65 -12.20 6.61 -3.99
C LEU A 65 -11.84 7.89 -4.73
N ALA A 66 -10.65 7.91 -5.28
CA ALA A 66 -10.16 9.00 -6.10
C ALA A 66 -9.52 8.44 -7.38
N GLY A 67 -9.73 9.13 -8.48
CA GLY A 67 -9.26 8.68 -9.79
C GLY A 67 -9.49 9.73 -10.86
N HIS A 68 -9.56 9.28 -12.10
CA HIS A 68 -9.74 10.18 -13.23
C HIS A 68 -10.77 9.66 -14.25
N HIS A 69 -11.39 10.59 -14.98
CA HIS A 69 -11.92 10.33 -16.32
C HIS A 69 -11.24 11.17 -17.39
N LEU A 70 -11.41 10.69 -18.61
CA LEU A 70 -11.12 11.42 -19.83
C LEU A 70 -12.34 12.25 -20.24
N VAL A 71 -12.13 13.54 -20.49
CA VAL A 71 -13.09 14.41 -21.17
C VAL A 71 -12.55 14.81 -22.54
N PRO A 72 -13.36 14.83 -23.61
CA PRO A 72 -12.91 15.30 -24.91
C PRO A 72 -12.35 16.73 -24.84
N ALA A 73 -11.21 16.94 -25.48
CA ALA A 73 -10.49 18.20 -25.53
C ALA A 73 -9.87 18.45 -26.92
N ALA A 74 -9.45 19.69 -27.17
CA ALA A 74 -8.68 19.98 -28.37
C ALA A 74 -7.33 19.23 -28.32
N PRO A 75 -6.78 18.78 -29.46
CA PRO A 75 -5.48 18.13 -29.49
C PRO A 75 -4.40 19.00 -28.79
N ASN A 76 -3.75 18.46 -27.77
CA ASN A 76 -2.60 19.13 -27.16
C ASN A 76 -1.35 19.00 -28.05
N SER A 77 -0.19 19.50 -27.60
CA SER A 77 1.07 19.42 -28.37
C SER A 77 1.53 17.99 -28.66
N ARG A 78 0.96 16.99 -27.98
CA ARG A 78 1.20 15.56 -28.18
C ARG A 78 0.11 14.88 -29.02
N GLY A 79 -0.85 15.65 -29.55
CA GLY A 79 -1.99 15.13 -30.29
C GLY A 79 -3.02 14.39 -29.44
N GLN A 80 -2.92 14.46 -28.11
CA GLN A 80 -3.93 13.87 -27.22
C GLN A 80 -5.19 14.73 -27.26
N VAL A 81 -6.33 14.09 -27.49
CA VAL A 81 -7.64 14.75 -27.68
C VAL A 81 -8.55 14.63 -26.45
N ASN A 82 -7.98 14.31 -25.30
CA ASN A 82 -8.72 14.19 -24.05
C ASN A 82 -7.92 14.85 -22.91
N ASP A 83 -8.63 15.57 -22.06
CA ASP A 83 -8.10 16.05 -20.79
C ASP A 83 -8.39 15.03 -19.68
N LEU A 84 -7.48 14.90 -18.73
CA LEU A 84 -7.68 14.12 -17.50
C LEU A 84 -8.34 15.00 -16.45
N VAL A 85 -9.53 14.62 -16.00
CA VAL A 85 -10.25 15.28 -14.92
C VAL A 85 -10.17 14.40 -13.68
N SER A 86 -9.79 14.99 -12.54
CA SER A 86 -9.75 14.29 -11.26
C SER A 86 -11.13 14.25 -10.60
N ASP A 87 -11.54 13.08 -10.14
CA ASP A 87 -12.77 12.92 -9.38
C ASP A 87 -12.51 12.24 -8.04
N VAL A 88 -13.39 12.57 -7.10
CA VAL A 88 -13.43 11.99 -5.77
C VAL A 88 -14.87 11.59 -5.48
N PHE A 89 -15.04 10.41 -4.89
CA PHE A 89 -16.33 9.89 -4.51
C PHE A 89 -16.29 9.40 -3.07
N THR A 90 -17.37 9.63 -2.33
CA THR A 90 -17.55 9.11 -0.97
C THR A 90 -18.70 8.11 -0.94
N SER A 91 -18.59 7.12 -0.07
CA SER A 91 -19.63 6.12 0.13
C SER A 91 -19.69 5.68 1.59
N PRO A 92 -20.82 5.84 2.29
CA PRO A 92 -20.96 5.38 3.67
C PRO A 92 -20.88 3.86 3.82
N ASP A 93 -21.29 3.10 2.79
CA ASP A 93 -21.50 1.66 2.84
C ASP A 93 -20.65 0.88 1.80
N GLY A 94 -19.94 1.58 0.93
CA GLY A 94 -19.21 1.00 -0.21
C GLY A 94 -20.09 0.62 -1.41
N GLY A 95 -21.41 0.81 -1.31
CA GLY A 95 -22.38 0.46 -2.35
C GLY A 95 -23.03 1.67 -3.03
N THR A 96 -23.33 2.70 -2.25
CA THR A 96 -23.93 3.96 -2.73
C THR A 96 -22.87 5.06 -2.71
N TRP A 97 -22.57 5.63 -3.87
CA TRP A 97 -21.48 6.59 -4.01
C TRP A 97 -22.02 7.99 -4.32
N SER A 98 -21.30 9.01 -3.86
CA SER A 98 -21.64 10.42 -4.06
C SER A 98 -20.43 11.19 -4.56
N PRO A 99 -20.55 12.01 -5.61
CA PRO A 99 -19.46 12.86 -6.09
C PRO A 99 -19.08 13.90 -5.04
N VAL A 100 -17.78 14.14 -4.92
CA VAL A 100 -17.19 15.19 -4.10
C VAL A 100 -16.55 16.23 -5.02
N VAL A 101 -16.87 17.50 -4.78
CA VAL A 101 -16.19 18.63 -5.42
C VAL A 101 -15.14 19.15 -4.45
N LEU A 102 -13.86 19.04 -4.82
CA LEU A 102 -12.75 19.62 -4.07
C LEU A 102 -12.35 20.95 -4.71
N ASP A 103 -12.69 22.06 -4.06
CA ASP A 103 -12.41 23.38 -4.60
C ASP A 103 -10.91 23.58 -4.84
N GLY A 104 -10.56 23.98 -6.07
CA GLY A 104 -9.19 24.32 -6.48
C GLY A 104 -8.28 23.14 -6.80
N VAL A 105 -8.75 21.88 -6.69
CA VAL A 105 -7.96 20.72 -7.11
C VAL A 105 -7.80 20.71 -8.63
N ARG A 106 -6.57 20.49 -9.09
CA ARG A 106 -6.26 20.31 -10.52
C ARG A 106 -5.84 18.89 -10.84
N GLN A 107 -5.10 18.27 -9.93
CA GLN A 107 -4.54 16.96 -10.09
C GLN A 107 -4.42 16.30 -8.73
N LEU A 108 -4.71 15.01 -8.65
CA LEU A 108 -4.53 14.20 -7.45
C LEU A 108 -3.09 13.67 -7.34
N GLY A 109 -2.66 13.31 -6.13
CA GLY A 109 -1.38 12.64 -5.90
C GLY A 109 -1.25 11.31 -6.67
N HIS A 110 -0.07 11.03 -7.20
CA HIS A 110 0.10 10.00 -8.24
C HIS A 110 -0.13 8.54 -7.82
N ARG A 111 0.19 8.18 -6.56
CA ARG A 111 0.17 6.80 -6.05
C ARG A 111 -1.02 6.56 -5.14
N THR A 112 -0.96 7.12 -3.93
CA THR A 112 -1.95 6.89 -2.87
C THR A 112 -2.51 8.26 -2.46
N PRO A 113 -3.40 8.86 -3.27
CA PRO A 113 -3.91 10.21 -3.01
C PRO A 113 -4.91 10.27 -1.87
N VAL A 114 -5.33 9.15 -1.29
CA VAL A 114 -6.38 9.11 -0.26
C VAL A 114 -5.87 8.38 0.97
N ALA A 115 -6.10 8.97 2.15
CA ALA A 115 -5.81 8.33 3.43
C ALA A 115 -6.96 8.52 4.42
N GLY A 116 -7.39 7.43 5.05
CA GLY A 116 -8.39 7.42 6.10
C GLY A 116 -7.79 7.02 7.43
N TYR A 117 -8.19 7.69 8.51
CA TYR A 117 -7.90 7.25 9.87
C TYR A 117 -9.00 7.70 10.82
N ARG A 118 -9.62 6.73 11.49
CA ARG A 118 -10.73 6.96 12.42
C ARG A 118 -11.83 7.84 11.78
N ASN A 119 -12.18 8.95 12.41
CA ASN A 119 -13.22 9.86 11.98
C ASN A 119 -12.77 10.86 10.91
N THR A 120 -11.62 10.67 10.26
CA THR A 120 -11.08 11.61 9.28
C THR A 120 -10.64 10.93 8.01
N VAL A 121 -10.84 11.62 6.89
CA VAL A 121 -10.33 11.24 5.58
C VAL A 121 -9.65 12.43 4.92
N HIS A 122 -8.61 12.13 4.17
CA HIS A 122 -7.71 13.08 3.53
C HIS A 122 -7.58 12.75 2.06
N VAL A 123 -7.60 13.76 1.20
CA VAL A 123 -7.31 13.66 -0.23
C VAL A 123 -6.18 14.62 -0.56
N LEU A 124 -5.12 14.11 -1.20
CA LEU A 124 -3.95 14.85 -1.64
C LEU A 124 -4.10 15.30 -3.08
N GLY A 125 -3.81 16.57 -3.34
CA GLY A 125 -3.80 17.09 -4.70
C GLY A 125 -3.04 18.41 -4.87
N ALA A 126 -2.76 18.74 -6.13
CA ALA A 126 -2.15 19.97 -6.57
C ALA A 126 -3.21 21.03 -6.89
N THR A 127 -2.84 22.29 -6.66
CA THR A 127 -3.61 23.52 -6.91
C THR A 127 -2.83 24.46 -7.83
N THR A 128 -3.36 25.66 -8.11
CA THR A 128 -2.59 26.71 -8.80
C THR A 128 -1.40 27.24 -8.01
N SER A 129 -1.48 27.20 -6.67
CA SER A 129 -0.54 27.87 -5.77
C SER A 129 0.45 26.92 -5.10
N GLY A 130 0.36 25.61 -5.38
CA GLY A 130 1.14 24.58 -4.70
C GLY A 130 0.28 23.35 -4.43
N ALA A 131 0.55 22.65 -3.36
CA ALA A 131 -0.15 21.43 -2.96
C ALA A 131 -1.04 21.65 -1.73
N ALA A 132 -2.09 20.84 -1.61
CA ALA A 132 -2.97 20.84 -0.45
C ALA A 132 -3.46 19.43 -0.13
N VAL A 133 -3.87 19.26 1.14
CA VAL A 133 -4.64 18.12 1.60
C VAL A 133 -6.05 18.61 1.91
N TRP A 134 -7.05 18.04 1.25
CA TRP A 134 -8.44 18.25 1.60
C TRP A 134 -8.82 17.26 2.70
N ARG A 135 -9.41 17.76 3.78
CA ARG A 135 -9.81 16.97 4.94
C ARG A 135 -11.32 17.00 5.09
N SER A 136 -11.90 15.86 5.47
CA SER A 136 -13.30 15.75 5.88
C SER A 136 -13.46 14.84 7.10
N GLU A 137 -14.49 15.12 7.89
CA GLU A 137 -14.94 14.27 9.00
C GLU A 137 -16.25 13.54 8.69
N ASP A 138 -17.01 14.00 7.69
CA ASP A 138 -18.33 13.49 7.33
C ASP A 138 -18.41 12.95 5.90
N GLY A 139 -17.35 13.10 5.10
CA GLY A 139 -17.33 12.72 3.68
C GLY A 139 -18.17 13.64 2.79
N VAL A 140 -18.64 14.78 3.30
CA VAL A 140 -19.52 15.73 2.59
C VAL A 140 -18.92 17.14 2.60
N SER A 141 -18.50 17.59 3.77
CA SER A 141 -17.88 18.89 4.00
C SER A 141 -16.36 18.74 3.95
N TRP A 142 -15.71 19.44 3.04
CA TRP A 142 -14.27 19.35 2.82
C TRP A 142 -13.59 20.71 3.02
N SER A 143 -12.44 20.71 3.69
CA SER A 143 -11.60 21.90 3.87
C SER A 143 -10.20 21.65 3.31
N ALA A 144 -9.70 22.58 2.49
CA ALA A 144 -8.35 22.53 1.97
C ALA A 144 -7.33 23.01 3.01
N HIS A 145 -6.26 22.25 3.19
CA HIS A 145 -5.13 22.56 4.07
C HIS A 145 -3.85 22.61 3.23
N PRO A 146 -3.33 23.82 2.92
CA PRO A 146 -2.14 23.98 2.11
C PRO A 146 -0.92 23.29 2.75
N LEU A 147 -0.09 22.65 1.92
CA LEU A 147 1.20 22.13 2.34
C LEU A 147 2.20 23.29 2.37
N ALA A 148 2.69 23.65 3.55
CA ALA A 148 3.59 24.77 3.70
C ALA A 148 4.87 24.57 2.88
N GLY A 149 5.30 25.60 2.16
CA GLY A 149 6.48 25.56 1.29
C GLY A 149 6.33 24.72 0.02
N SER A 150 5.15 24.15 -0.28
CA SER A 150 4.92 23.51 -1.57
C SER A 150 4.85 24.53 -2.72
N GLU A 151 5.41 24.16 -3.86
CA GLU A 151 5.48 24.96 -5.07
C GLU A 151 4.54 24.40 -6.16
N PRO A 152 4.02 25.26 -7.07
CA PRO A 152 3.24 24.80 -8.20
C PRO A 152 4.02 23.80 -9.07
N GLY A 153 3.41 22.64 -9.33
CA GLY A 153 3.98 21.64 -10.22
C GLY A 153 4.79 20.55 -9.53
N GLU A 154 4.95 20.57 -8.20
CA GLU A 154 5.58 19.45 -7.46
C GLU A 154 4.91 18.10 -7.73
N ALA A 155 5.72 17.05 -7.84
CA ALA A 155 5.27 15.68 -8.01
C ALA A 155 4.78 15.10 -6.68
N LEU A 156 3.51 15.36 -6.36
CA LEU A 156 2.84 14.77 -5.19
C LEU A 156 2.60 13.29 -5.42
N SER A 157 3.02 12.46 -4.47
CA SER A 157 2.93 11.01 -4.64
C SER A 157 1.86 10.38 -3.77
N ALA A 158 1.98 10.48 -2.45
CA ALA A 158 1.15 9.73 -1.53
C ALA A 158 0.90 10.47 -0.22
N VAL A 159 -0.22 10.14 0.43
CA VAL A 159 -0.57 10.58 1.78
C VAL A 159 -0.89 9.36 2.65
N ALA A 160 -0.51 9.42 3.93
CA ALA A 160 -0.88 8.44 4.94
C ALA A 160 -1.41 9.15 6.19
N ALA A 161 -2.40 8.55 6.84
CA ALA A 161 -3.00 9.05 8.07
C ALA A 161 -3.02 7.95 9.12
N GLY A 162 -2.67 8.27 10.36
CA GLY A 162 -2.57 7.31 11.46
C GLY A 162 -2.60 7.94 12.85
N PRO A 163 -2.31 7.16 13.91
CA PRO A 163 -2.34 7.64 15.29
C PRO A 163 -1.36 8.77 15.59
N ARG A 164 -0.34 8.96 14.74
CA ARG A 164 0.72 9.98 14.87
C ARG A 164 0.52 11.19 13.95
N GLY A 165 -0.62 11.28 13.27
CA GLY A 165 -0.96 12.40 12.39
C GLY A 165 -1.03 11.99 10.93
N VAL A 166 -0.67 12.91 10.04
CA VAL A 166 -0.71 12.78 8.59
C VAL A 166 0.69 13.05 8.02
N VAL A 167 1.14 12.21 7.10
CA VAL A 167 2.38 12.42 6.33
C VAL A 167 2.03 12.47 4.85
N VAL A 168 2.62 13.42 4.15
CA VAL A 168 2.59 13.52 2.69
C VAL A 168 4.00 13.37 2.15
N VAL A 169 4.15 12.63 1.05
CA VAL A 169 5.42 12.48 0.34
C VAL A 169 5.31 12.87 -1.13
N GLY A 170 6.39 13.46 -1.64
CA GLY A 170 6.53 13.83 -3.04
C GLY A 170 7.98 14.18 -3.40
N PHE A 171 8.17 14.82 -4.55
CA PHE A 171 9.46 15.34 -4.99
C PHE A 171 9.36 16.83 -5.34
N ASP A 172 10.53 17.48 -5.33
CA ASP A 172 10.71 18.90 -5.61
C ASP A 172 10.48 19.31 -7.09
N ARG A 173 10.36 18.35 -8.03
CA ARG A 173 10.25 18.62 -9.47
C ARG A 173 8.97 18.11 -10.11
N PRO A 174 8.49 18.76 -11.19
CA PRO A 174 7.33 18.29 -11.95
C PRO A 174 7.58 17.02 -12.75
N MET A 175 6.60 16.10 -12.72
CA MET A 175 6.59 14.86 -13.51
C MET A 175 6.59 15.07 -15.03
N ALA A 176 6.29 16.28 -15.52
CA ALA A 176 6.21 16.59 -16.95
C ALA A 176 7.54 16.33 -17.71
N VAL A 177 8.63 16.13 -16.98
CA VAL A 177 9.99 15.85 -17.51
C VAL A 177 10.25 14.34 -17.70
N LEU A 178 9.35 13.45 -17.24
CA LEU A 178 9.51 12.00 -17.33
C LEU A 178 9.04 11.37 -18.65
N ASP A 179 8.63 12.19 -19.62
CA ASP A 179 8.18 11.70 -20.92
C ASP A 179 9.37 11.52 -21.88
N SER A 180 9.82 10.27 -22.00
CA SER A 180 10.62 9.67 -23.08
C SER A 180 12.11 10.06 -23.23
N ASP A 181 12.95 9.03 -23.05
CA ASP A 181 14.22 8.75 -23.72
C ASP A 181 15.51 9.51 -23.42
N ARG A 182 15.56 10.65 -22.71
CA ARG A 182 16.89 11.30 -22.53
C ARG A 182 17.12 12.32 -21.42
N VAL A 183 16.17 12.56 -20.53
CA VAL A 183 16.51 13.28 -19.31
C VAL A 183 17.16 12.26 -18.38
N ASP A 184 18.44 12.46 -18.08
CA ASP A 184 19.18 11.61 -17.15
C ASP A 184 18.36 11.59 -15.85
N ASN A 185 17.67 10.48 -15.60
CA ASN A 185 16.65 10.31 -14.54
C ASN A 185 17.28 10.35 -13.12
N ARG A 186 18.48 10.91 -13.03
CA ARG A 186 19.43 10.96 -11.92
C ARG A 186 19.39 12.29 -11.17
N ASP A 187 18.62 13.27 -11.64
CA ASP A 187 18.56 14.63 -11.06
C ASP A 187 17.28 14.94 -10.27
N HIS A 188 16.40 13.96 -10.07
CA HIS A 188 15.27 14.11 -9.13
C HIS A 188 15.78 13.90 -7.70
N ASN A 189 16.45 14.92 -7.20
CA ASN A 189 16.92 14.95 -5.83
C ASN A 189 15.82 15.47 -4.92
N GLY A 190 15.80 15.04 -3.66
CA GLY A 190 14.97 15.66 -2.63
C GLY A 190 13.57 15.05 -2.55
N LEU A 191 13.49 13.85 -1.97
CA LEU A 191 12.27 13.39 -1.31
C LEU A 191 11.81 14.48 -0.35
N ARG A 192 10.57 14.95 -0.54
CA ARG A 192 9.93 15.95 0.30
C ARG A 192 8.90 15.29 1.17
N VAL A 193 8.95 15.57 2.47
CA VAL A 193 8.03 15.02 3.44
C VAL A 193 7.36 16.17 4.19
N TRP A 194 6.04 16.21 4.18
CA TRP A 194 5.27 17.12 5.01
C TRP A 194 4.59 16.33 6.11
N HIS A 195 4.61 16.86 7.33
CA HIS A 195 3.97 16.23 8.47
C HIS A 195 2.95 17.17 9.11
N SER A 196 1.87 16.58 9.64
CA SER A 196 0.89 17.28 10.44
C SER A 196 0.42 16.39 11.59
N THR A 197 0.52 16.87 12.83
CA THR A 197 0.01 16.12 14.00
C THR A 197 -1.51 16.16 14.11
N ASP A 198 -2.16 17.19 13.54
CA ASP A 198 -3.61 17.43 13.62
C ASP A 198 -4.35 17.21 12.29
N GLY A 199 -3.62 16.95 11.21
CA GLY A 199 -4.13 16.82 9.85
C GLY A 199 -4.60 18.15 9.24
N LYS A 200 -4.30 19.29 9.87
CA LYS A 200 -4.76 20.63 9.46
C LYS A 200 -3.62 21.60 9.20
N THR A 201 -2.59 21.55 10.05
CA THR A 201 -1.40 22.40 9.94
C THR A 201 -0.22 21.53 9.56
N PHE A 202 0.28 21.70 8.34
CA PHE A 202 1.44 20.97 7.85
C PHE A 202 2.72 21.77 8.08
N SER A 203 3.78 21.07 8.48
CA SER A 203 5.14 21.60 8.51
C SER A 203 5.59 22.03 7.11
N GLY A 204 6.70 22.76 7.04
CA GLY A 204 7.45 22.82 5.78
C GLY A 204 7.97 21.43 5.39
N PRO A 205 8.42 21.25 4.14
CA PRO A 205 9.01 19.99 3.72
C PRO A 205 10.28 19.72 4.53
N ASP A 206 10.33 18.57 5.20
CA ASP A 206 11.57 18.05 5.74
C ASP A 206 12.40 17.50 4.57
N ALA A 207 13.67 17.89 4.54
CA ALA A 207 14.64 17.28 3.64
C ALA A 207 15.10 15.96 4.27
N VAL A 208 14.82 14.84 3.60
CA VAL A 208 15.38 13.56 4.00
C VAL A 208 16.82 13.51 3.50
N ASP A 209 17.78 13.63 4.43
CA ASP A 209 19.23 13.55 4.20
C ASP A 209 19.66 12.12 3.83
N THR A 210 19.23 11.66 2.66
CA THR A 210 19.67 10.40 2.04
C THR A 210 20.34 10.76 0.72
N PRO A 211 21.69 10.85 0.70
CA PRO A 211 22.44 11.57 -0.33
C PRO A 211 22.38 11.03 -1.77
N ASP A 212 21.66 9.95 -2.04
CA ASP A 212 21.63 9.33 -3.38
C ASP A 212 20.24 8.79 -3.78
N LEU A 213 19.14 9.33 -3.22
CA LEU A 213 17.81 8.95 -3.68
C LEU A 213 17.60 9.35 -5.14
N ARG A 214 17.72 8.37 -6.04
CA ARG A 214 17.38 8.54 -7.46
C ARG A 214 15.92 8.18 -7.61
N SER A 215 15.14 9.01 -8.30
CA SER A 215 13.76 8.65 -8.63
C SER A 215 13.72 7.65 -9.80
N GLY A 216 13.94 6.36 -9.50
CA GLY A 216 13.42 5.32 -10.39
C GLY A 216 11.89 5.26 -10.31
N TYR A 217 11.33 5.56 -9.13
CA TYR A 217 9.93 5.36 -8.82
C TYR A 217 9.36 6.45 -7.91
N LEU A 218 8.04 6.62 -7.97
CA LEU A 218 7.28 7.47 -7.08
C LEU A 218 7.22 6.86 -5.66
N PRO A 219 7.60 7.60 -4.60
CA PRO A 219 7.58 7.12 -3.24
C PRO A 219 6.15 6.88 -2.80
N ASP A 220 5.95 5.99 -1.86
CA ASP A 220 4.66 5.78 -1.23
C ASP A 220 4.86 5.80 0.28
N VAL A 221 3.79 6.04 1.02
CA VAL A 221 3.84 6.14 2.47
C VAL A 221 2.66 5.41 3.09
N THR A 222 2.93 4.72 4.20
CA THR A 222 1.88 4.09 5.01
C THR A 222 2.01 4.51 6.46
N ALA A 223 0.88 4.58 7.15
CA ALA A 223 0.83 4.81 8.58
C ALA A 223 0.78 3.48 9.32
N THR A 224 1.45 3.44 10.46
CA THR A 224 1.53 2.28 11.35
C THR A 224 1.10 2.67 12.76
N ALA A 225 0.93 1.69 13.65
CA ALA A 225 0.65 1.97 15.06
C ALA A 225 1.75 2.82 15.73
N ASP A 226 3.00 2.65 15.28
CA ASP A 226 4.17 3.27 15.91
C ASP A 226 4.66 4.53 15.18
N GLY A 227 4.14 4.83 13.99
CA GLY A 227 4.65 5.92 13.15
C GLY A 227 4.32 5.76 11.67
N PHE A 228 5.28 6.01 10.80
CA PHE A 228 5.12 6.02 9.35
C PHE A 228 6.27 5.27 8.67
N THR A 229 5.98 4.72 7.49
CA THR A 229 6.98 4.05 6.66
C THR A 229 6.85 4.54 5.22
N ILE A 230 7.94 5.07 4.67
CA ILE A 230 8.07 5.45 3.25
C ILE A 230 8.78 4.31 2.52
N PHE A 231 8.31 3.97 1.33
CA PHE A 231 8.89 2.94 0.48
C PHE A 231 8.83 3.34 -1.00
N GLY A 232 9.45 2.54 -1.86
CA GLY A 232 9.51 2.82 -3.30
C GLY A 232 10.48 3.94 -3.67
N VAL A 233 11.42 4.24 -2.79
CA VAL A 233 12.56 5.13 -3.05
C VAL A 233 13.78 4.27 -3.35
N THR A 234 14.62 4.63 -4.32
CA THR A 234 15.83 3.86 -4.67
C THR A 234 17.07 4.65 -4.29
N GLY A 235 17.94 4.02 -3.50
CA GLY A 235 19.10 4.69 -2.88
C GLY A 235 20.35 4.78 -3.75
N ASP A 236 20.42 4.10 -4.89
CA ASP A 236 21.53 4.15 -5.84
C ASP A 236 21.15 3.60 -7.23
N SER A 237 22.14 3.35 -8.10
CA SER A 237 21.92 2.72 -9.41
C SER A 237 21.65 1.22 -9.40
N SER A 238 21.72 0.54 -8.24
CA SER A 238 21.44 -0.90 -8.13
C SER A 238 19.95 -1.18 -8.35
N GLY A 239 19.09 -0.19 -8.10
CA GLY A 239 17.64 -0.33 -8.15
C GLY A 239 17.05 -0.95 -6.87
N ASP A 240 17.85 -1.10 -5.81
CA ASP A 240 17.36 -1.60 -4.53
C ASP A 240 16.45 -0.57 -3.86
N THR A 241 15.29 -1.05 -3.38
CA THR A 241 14.32 -0.20 -2.71
C THR A 241 14.79 0.07 -1.28
N THR A 242 14.91 1.35 -0.92
CA THR A 242 15.06 1.81 0.45
C THR A 242 13.70 1.94 1.12
N VAL A 243 13.63 1.48 2.37
CA VAL A 243 12.49 1.72 3.26
C VAL A 243 12.94 2.70 4.33
N LEU A 244 12.16 3.76 4.55
CA LEU A 244 12.42 4.75 5.60
C LEU A 244 11.33 4.63 6.65
N SER A 245 11.71 4.65 7.93
CA SER A 245 10.76 4.63 9.04
C SER A 245 10.91 5.86 9.91
N SER A 246 9.78 6.36 10.41
CA SER A 246 9.72 7.46 11.35
C SER A 246 8.68 7.18 12.43
N THR A 247 8.96 7.51 13.69
CA THR A 247 7.97 7.37 14.78
C THR A 247 7.06 8.59 14.92
N ASP A 248 7.48 9.73 14.38
CA ASP A 248 6.82 11.02 14.54
C ASP A 248 6.48 11.71 13.22
N GLY A 249 6.98 11.23 12.09
CA GLY A 249 6.78 11.80 10.75
C GLY A 249 7.83 12.85 10.34
N THR A 250 8.78 13.19 11.23
CA THR A 250 9.80 14.24 11.02
C THR A 250 11.23 13.69 11.04
N GLY A 251 11.52 12.72 11.92
CA GLY A 251 12.81 12.03 11.96
C GLY A 251 12.77 10.72 11.19
N TRP A 252 13.54 10.59 10.11
CA TRP A 252 13.54 9.42 9.24
C TRP A 252 14.83 8.61 9.36
N THR A 253 14.68 7.31 9.58
CA THR A 253 15.78 6.36 9.62
C THR A 253 15.64 5.41 8.45
N ALA A 254 16.71 5.24 7.67
CA ALA A 254 16.77 4.18 6.68
C ALA A 254 16.78 2.84 7.40
N ASP A 255 15.83 2.00 7.03
CA ASP A 255 15.72 0.63 7.48
C ASP A 255 16.47 -0.22 6.47
N ASP A 256 17.44 -1.02 6.93
CA ASP A 256 18.11 -1.99 6.07
C ASP A 256 17.10 -3.10 5.77
N PRO A 257 16.55 -3.15 4.54
CA PRO A 257 15.56 -4.16 4.23
C PRO A 257 16.20 -5.56 4.13
N GLY A 258 17.53 -5.65 4.17
CA GLY A 258 18.26 -6.88 3.94
C GLY A 258 18.11 -7.31 2.47
N PRO A 259 17.76 -8.59 2.20
CA PRO A 259 17.75 -9.13 0.84
C PRO A 259 16.51 -8.76 0.02
N LEU A 260 15.75 -7.70 0.36
CA LEU A 260 14.62 -7.27 -0.46
C LEU A 260 15.11 -6.89 -1.85
N ARG A 261 14.91 -7.79 -2.81
CA ARG A 261 15.17 -7.52 -4.21
C ARG A 261 13.87 -7.10 -4.89
N GLY A 262 13.97 -6.09 -5.73
CA GLY A 262 12.86 -5.62 -6.53
C GLY A 262 12.14 -4.40 -5.97
N ARG A 263 10.99 -4.11 -6.57
CA ARG A 263 10.21 -2.91 -6.32
C ARG A 263 9.19 -3.21 -5.24
N VAL A 264 9.23 -2.47 -4.12
CA VAL A 264 8.14 -2.53 -3.14
C VAL A 264 6.88 -1.91 -3.74
N LEU A 265 5.84 -2.73 -3.86
CA LEU A 265 4.55 -2.31 -4.44
C LEU A 265 3.59 -1.80 -3.37
N SER A 266 3.57 -2.46 -2.21
CA SER A 266 2.69 -2.12 -1.11
C SER A 266 3.26 -2.58 0.22
N LEU A 267 2.89 -1.87 1.28
CA LEU A 267 3.28 -2.16 2.66
C LEU A 267 2.09 -1.90 3.59
N THR A 268 1.85 -2.83 4.50
CA THR A 268 0.90 -2.66 5.59
C THR A 268 1.47 -3.19 6.90
N ARG A 269 0.77 -2.92 8.00
CA ARG A 269 1.13 -3.44 9.31
C ARG A 269 -0.11 -3.95 10.04
N LYS A 270 -0.03 -5.18 10.53
CA LYS A 270 -1.02 -5.81 11.39
C LYS A 270 -0.35 -6.07 12.75
N ASP A 271 -0.80 -5.40 13.80
CA ASP A 271 -0.20 -5.51 15.13
C ASP A 271 1.32 -5.21 15.10
N ASP A 272 2.15 -6.15 15.56
CA ASP A 272 3.62 -6.09 15.49
C ASP A 272 4.19 -6.58 14.14
N LEU A 273 3.36 -7.12 13.26
CA LEU A 273 3.76 -7.68 11.97
C LEU A 273 3.70 -6.63 10.86
N THR A 274 4.86 -6.29 10.30
CA THR A 274 4.98 -5.53 9.05
C THR A 274 5.00 -6.48 7.87
N VAL A 275 4.24 -6.16 6.83
CA VAL A 275 4.12 -6.97 5.62
C VAL A 275 4.31 -6.08 4.41
N LEU A 276 5.12 -6.51 3.45
CA LEU A 276 5.26 -5.85 2.17
C LEU A 276 5.27 -6.85 1.02
N PHE A 277 4.99 -6.36 -0.18
CA PHE A 277 5.12 -7.13 -1.41
C PHE A 277 6.15 -6.49 -2.33
N THR A 278 7.04 -7.32 -2.88
CA THR A 278 8.00 -6.91 -3.91
C THR A 278 7.64 -7.52 -5.25
N ASP A 279 7.71 -6.71 -6.31
CA ASP A 279 7.72 -7.16 -7.70
C ASP A 279 9.17 -7.40 -8.15
N PRO A 280 9.49 -8.53 -8.78
CA PRO A 280 10.80 -8.75 -9.36
C PRO A 280 11.05 -7.75 -10.49
N THR A 281 12.08 -6.92 -10.33
CA THR A 281 12.38 -5.86 -11.31
C THR A 281 13.25 -6.35 -12.47
N THR A 282 14.10 -7.38 -12.30
CA THR A 282 15.10 -7.74 -13.33
C THR A 282 15.71 -9.16 -13.28
N THR A 283 15.46 -10.02 -12.27
CA THR A 283 16.25 -11.26 -12.11
C THR A 283 15.43 -12.52 -11.84
N GLY A 284 15.09 -13.24 -12.91
CA GLY A 284 14.98 -14.71 -12.95
C GLY A 284 13.78 -15.39 -12.29
N ASP A 285 13.21 -14.84 -11.22
CA ASP A 285 11.97 -15.32 -10.61
C ASP A 285 10.91 -14.22 -10.76
N PRO A 286 9.91 -14.39 -11.65
CA PRO A 286 8.90 -13.37 -11.92
C PRO A 286 7.76 -13.39 -10.88
N ARG A 287 7.87 -14.15 -9.79
CA ARG A 287 6.83 -14.24 -8.76
C ARG A 287 6.86 -13.06 -7.78
N PRO A 288 5.69 -12.52 -7.39
CA PRO A 288 5.61 -11.56 -6.31
C PRO A 288 6.02 -12.24 -5.01
N THR A 289 6.91 -11.59 -4.25
CA THR A 289 7.35 -12.12 -2.95
C THR A 289 6.69 -11.32 -1.84
N ALA A 290 5.96 -11.99 -0.96
CA ALA A 290 5.49 -11.38 0.28
C ALA A 290 6.61 -11.47 1.31
N TRP A 291 6.94 -10.36 1.94
CA TRP A 291 7.92 -10.30 3.01
C TRP A 291 7.21 -9.92 4.29
N ARG A 292 7.65 -10.52 5.39
CA ARG A 292 7.10 -10.22 6.72
C ARG A 292 8.20 -10.00 7.73
N ARG A 293 7.92 -9.13 8.69
CA ARG A 293 8.83 -8.82 9.79
C ARG A 293 8.04 -8.49 11.05
N GLY A 294 8.34 -9.20 12.13
CA GLY A 294 7.93 -8.83 13.49
C GLY A 294 8.96 -7.87 14.10
N THR A 295 9.56 -8.27 15.22
CA THR A 295 10.65 -7.52 15.87
C THR A 295 12.06 -7.88 15.37
N GLY A 296 12.18 -8.82 14.42
CA GLY A 296 13.45 -9.37 13.93
C GLY A 296 13.73 -9.01 12.48
N ASP A 297 14.43 -9.90 11.76
CA ASP A 297 14.77 -9.71 10.35
C ASP A 297 13.59 -9.98 9.41
N TRP A 298 13.67 -9.42 8.20
CA TRP A 298 12.73 -9.72 7.13
C TRP A 298 12.80 -11.19 6.72
N THR A 299 11.65 -11.83 6.62
CA THR A 299 11.51 -13.21 6.16
C THR A 299 10.59 -13.26 4.94
N ALA A 300 11.05 -13.86 3.85
CA ALA A 300 10.21 -14.12 2.68
C ALA A 300 9.19 -15.22 2.98
N SER A 301 7.93 -14.98 2.63
CA SER A 301 6.92 -16.02 2.47
C SER A 301 7.12 -16.68 1.11
N HIS A 302 7.22 -18.00 1.12
CA HIS A 302 7.35 -18.81 -0.10
C HIS A 302 6.00 -19.40 -0.53
N ASP A 303 4.94 -19.15 0.25
CA ASP A 303 3.62 -19.79 0.13
C ASP A 303 2.54 -18.78 -0.27
N VAL A 304 2.79 -18.01 -1.32
CA VAL A 304 1.71 -17.31 -2.03
C VAL A 304 1.05 -18.32 -2.95
N THR A 305 -0.07 -18.90 -2.50
CA THR A 305 -0.73 -19.95 -3.27
C THR A 305 -1.37 -19.39 -4.54
N VAL A 306 -1.21 -20.12 -5.65
CA VAL A 306 -1.80 -19.77 -6.94
C VAL A 306 -3.31 -20.07 -7.02
N GLY A 307 -3.90 -20.63 -5.97
CA GLY A 307 -5.25 -21.20 -5.96
C GLY A 307 -5.25 -22.73 -6.15
N VAL A 308 -6.44 -23.34 -6.13
CA VAL A 308 -6.63 -24.79 -6.29
C VAL A 308 -7.60 -25.04 -7.44
N LEU A 309 -7.26 -25.95 -8.36
CA LEU A 309 -8.18 -26.38 -9.41
C LEU A 309 -9.48 -26.94 -8.77
N PRO A 310 -10.67 -26.65 -9.32
CA PRO A 310 -10.94 -26.22 -10.69
C PRO A 310 -11.13 -24.70 -10.88
N ASP A 311 -10.59 -23.86 -9.99
CA ASP A 311 -10.66 -22.41 -10.20
C ASP A 311 -10.05 -22.05 -11.56
N ALA A 312 -10.81 -21.35 -12.40
CA ALA A 312 -10.27 -20.81 -13.65
C ALA A 312 -9.30 -19.67 -13.32
N ASN A 313 -8.30 -19.46 -14.19
CA ASN A 313 -7.19 -18.53 -13.97
C ASN A 313 -6.29 -18.94 -12.78
N VAL A 314 -6.20 -20.25 -12.48
CA VAL A 314 -4.99 -20.81 -11.85
C VAL A 314 -3.90 -20.74 -12.92
N ASP A 315 -3.40 -19.53 -13.12
CA ASP A 315 -2.32 -19.26 -14.05
C ASP A 315 -1.01 -19.69 -13.41
N GLU A 316 0.01 -19.80 -14.25
CA GLU A 316 1.36 -20.00 -13.76
C GLU A 316 1.71 -18.85 -12.79
N PRO A 317 2.42 -19.12 -11.68
CA PRO A 317 2.79 -18.12 -10.69
C PRO A 317 3.36 -16.81 -11.26
N GLU A 318 3.99 -16.88 -12.44
CA GLU A 318 4.61 -15.81 -13.20
C GLU A 318 3.61 -14.74 -13.69
N ALA A 319 2.32 -15.05 -13.77
CA ALA A 319 1.26 -14.13 -14.21
C ALA A 319 0.57 -13.38 -13.05
N GLN A 320 1.06 -13.55 -11.82
CA GLN A 320 0.47 -12.96 -10.63
C GLN A 320 1.19 -11.68 -10.24
N HIS A 321 0.44 -10.62 -9.98
CA HIS A 321 0.99 -9.38 -9.45
C HIS A 321 0.16 -8.95 -8.24
N VAL A 322 0.81 -8.73 -7.11
CA VAL A 322 0.17 -8.16 -5.91
C VAL A 322 0.46 -6.67 -5.89
N ARG A 323 -0.58 -5.85 -6.02
CA ARG A 323 -0.47 -4.39 -6.06
C ARG A 323 -0.67 -3.74 -4.71
N GLN A 324 -1.54 -4.30 -3.88
CA GLN A 324 -1.91 -3.69 -2.62
C GLN A 324 -2.10 -4.74 -1.53
N VAL A 325 -1.74 -4.38 -0.30
CA VAL A 325 -2.04 -5.16 0.90
C VAL A 325 -2.65 -4.25 1.96
N ALA A 326 -3.68 -4.74 2.65
CA ALA A 326 -4.36 -4.01 3.72
C ALA A 326 -4.74 -4.95 4.87
N THR A 327 -5.00 -4.38 6.05
CA THR A 327 -5.50 -5.12 7.21
C THR A 327 -7.01 -5.01 7.34
N TRP A 328 -7.69 -6.12 7.65
CA TRP A 328 -9.14 -6.13 7.88
C TRP A 328 -9.53 -7.17 8.93
N ARG A 329 -10.16 -6.75 10.03
CA ARG A 329 -10.64 -7.65 11.11
C ARG A 329 -9.61 -8.67 11.60
N GLY A 330 -8.35 -8.25 11.75
CA GLY A 330 -7.25 -9.15 12.14
C GLY A 330 -6.76 -10.09 11.03
N TRP A 331 -7.17 -9.87 9.79
CA TRP A 331 -6.64 -10.51 8.59
C TRP A 331 -5.83 -9.53 7.76
N LEU A 332 -5.01 -10.08 6.88
CA LEU A 332 -4.38 -9.39 5.77
C LEU A 332 -5.13 -9.76 4.49
N ILE A 333 -5.39 -8.76 3.66
CA ILE A 333 -5.95 -8.92 2.32
C ILE A 333 -4.94 -8.34 1.35
N ALA A 334 -4.50 -9.16 0.40
CA ALA A 334 -3.70 -8.71 -0.73
C ALA A 334 -4.55 -8.75 -2.00
N THR A 335 -4.38 -7.76 -2.87
CA THR A 335 -5.08 -7.69 -4.16
C THR A 335 -4.14 -7.30 -5.30
N GLY A 336 -4.54 -7.70 -6.51
CA GLY A 336 -3.87 -7.32 -7.73
C GLY A 336 -4.44 -8.07 -8.93
N SER A 337 -3.58 -8.66 -9.75
CA SER A 337 -3.97 -9.41 -10.96
C SER A 337 -3.41 -10.83 -10.96
N SER A 338 -4.08 -11.72 -11.68
CA SER A 338 -3.65 -13.09 -11.99
C SER A 338 -4.18 -13.45 -13.37
N GLY A 339 -3.28 -13.50 -14.35
CA GLY A 339 -3.63 -13.68 -15.76
C GLY A 339 -4.57 -12.59 -16.25
N ASP A 340 -5.71 -12.99 -16.81
CA ASP A 340 -6.69 -12.05 -17.39
C ASP A 340 -7.67 -11.45 -16.36
N GLY A 341 -7.52 -11.77 -15.06
CA GLY A 341 -8.48 -11.36 -14.04
C GLY A 341 -7.86 -10.87 -12.73
N GLY A 342 -8.74 -10.41 -11.84
CA GLY A 342 -8.40 -9.92 -10.52
C GLY A 342 -7.99 -11.03 -9.56
N GLY A 343 -7.00 -10.75 -8.71
CA GLY A 343 -6.56 -11.64 -7.63
C GLY A 343 -6.86 -11.06 -6.25
N VAL A 344 -7.38 -11.90 -5.36
CA VAL A 344 -7.53 -11.60 -3.92
C VAL A 344 -6.93 -12.75 -3.12
N TRP A 345 -6.05 -12.43 -2.18
CA TRP A 345 -5.43 -13.40 -1.27
C TRP A 345 -5.65 -12.98 0.17
N LEU A 346 -5.84 -13.96 1.05
CA LEU A 346 -6.04 -13.76 2.48
C LEU A 346 -4.91 -14.42 3.25
N SER A 347 -4.50 -13.78 4.33
CA SER A 347 -3.56 -14.36 5.28
C SER A 347 -3.86 -13.88 6.70
N SER A 348 -3.70 -14.75 7.68
CA SER A 348 -3.75 -14.37 9.09
C SER A 348 -2.37 -14.03 9.66
N ASP A 349 -1.28 -14.47 9.01
CA ASP A 349 0.07 -14.46 9.58
C ASP A 349 1.17 -13.99 8.61
N ALA A 350 0.78 -13.61 7.39
CA ALA A 350 1.64 -13.29 6.24
C ALA A 350 2.62 -14.39 5.82
N ALA A 351 2.64 -15.55 6.48
CA ALA A 351 3.47 -16.69 6.10
C ALA A 351 2.80 -17.48 4.99
N ARG A 352 1.49 -17.68 5.08
CA ARG A 352 0.70 -18.41 4.10
C ARG A 352 -0.41 -17.54 3.56
N TRP A 353 -0.54 -17.48 2.24
CA TRP A 353 -1.57 -16.72 1.57
C TRP A 353 -2.47 -17.65 0.78
N GLU A 354 -3.77 -17.58 1.06
CA GLU A 354 -4.79 -18.39 0.41
C GLU A 354 -5.57 -17.54 -0.57
N ARG A 355 -5.59 -17.96 -1.83
CA ARG A 355 -6.32 -17.27 -2.88
C ARG A 355 -7.83 -17.47 -2.69
N VAL A 356 -8.59 -16.38 -2.80
CA VAL A 356 -10.06 -16.40 -2.80
C VAL A 356 -10.56 -16.85 -4.18
N PRO A 357 -11.56 -17.76 -4.27
CA PRO A 357 -12.10 -18.21 -5.56
C PRO A 357 -12.60 -17.05 -6.42
N VAL A 358 -11.98 -16.86 -7.60
CA VAL A 358 -12.20 -15.68 -8.46
C VAL A 358 -13.63 -15.65 -9.01
N LYS A 359 -14.04 -16.70 -9.74
CA LYS A 359 -15.35 -16.76 -10.43
C LYS A 359 -16.54 -16.73 -9.50
N GLN A 360 -16.44 -17.38 -8.34
CA GLN A 360 -17.54 -17.41 -7.37
C GLN A 360 -17.85 -16.02 -6.79
N ASN A 361 -16.84 -15.14 -6.76
CA ASN A 361 -16.95 -13.77 -6.28
C ASN A 361 -17.05 -12.75 -7.43
N GLY A 362 -16.86 -13.18 -8.68
CA GLY A 362 -16.92 -12.34 -9.89
C GLY A 362 -15.69 -11.46 -10.13
N PHE A 363 -14.54 -11.76 -9.49
CA PHE A 363 -13.32 -10.98 -9.63
C PHE A 363 -12.66 -11.09 -11.03
N ASP A 364 -13.08 -12.05 -11.84
CA ASP A 364 -12.68 -12.22 -13.23
C ASP A 364 -13.21 -11.12 -14.16
N ALA A 365 -14.16 -10.31 -13.68
CA ALA A 365 -14.69 -9.16 -14.42
C ALA A 365 -13.79 -7.91 -14.35
N ALA A 366 -12.71 -7.93 -13.56
CA ALA A 366 -11.74 -6.84 -13.46
C ALA A 366 -10.32 -7.32 -13.74
N GLY A 367 -9.52 -6.51 -14.43
CA GLY A 367 -8.15 -6.90 -14.80
C GLY A 367 -7.16 -6.72 -13.65
N SER A 368 -7.41 -5.78 -12.75
CA SER A 368 -6.55 -5.49 -11.61
C SER A 368 -7.35 -4.95 -10.44
N LEU A 369 -7.05 -5.43 -9.24
CA LEU A 369 -7.79 -5.12 -8.02
C LEU A 369 -6.96 -4.29 -7.02
N SER A 370 -7.62 -3.34 -6.38
CA SER A 370 -7.17 -2.57 -5.22
C SER A 370 -8.07 -2.87 -4.03
N VAL A 371 -7.55 -2.76 -2.81
CA VAL A 371 -8.27 -3.04 -1.56
C VAL A 371 -8.22 -1.86 -0.61
N PHE A 372 -9.38 -1.52 -0.07
CA PHE A 372 -9.56 -0.48 0.94
C PHE A 372 -10.34 -1.06 2.10
N THR A 373 -9.98 -0.69 3.32
CA THR A 373 -10.58 -1.30 4.50
C THR A 373 -11.01 -0.21 5.47
N ASN A 374 -12.13 -0.45 6.14
CA ASN A 374 -12.44 0.17 7.41
C ASN A 374 -12.59 -0.94 8.47
N ASP A 375 -12.92 -0.58 9.70
CA ASP A 375 -13.00 -1.52 10.82
C ASP A 375 -13.97 -2.70 10.57
N SER A 376 -15.03 -2.47 9.81
CA SER A 376 -16.08 -3.47 9.57
C SER A 376 -16.00 -4.14 8.21
N THR A 377 -15.51 -3.47 7.18
CA THR A 377 -15.76 -3.84 5.78
C THR A 377 -14.48 -3.72 4.99
N ALA A 378 -14.17 -4.75 4.19
CA ALA A 378 -13.20 -4.63 3.13
C ALA A 378 -13.94 -4.34 1.81
N LEU A 379 -13.42 -3.36 1.09
CA LEU A 379 -13.87 -2.94 -0.22
C LEU A 379 -12.78 -3.27 -1.23
N VAL A 380 -13.14 -4.00 -2.27
CA VAL A 380 -12.27 -4.27 -3.40
C VAL A 380 -12.81 -3.51 -4.59
N ALA A 381 -11.93 -2.82 -5.32
CA ALA A 381 -12.29 -2.11 -6.53
C ALA A 381 -11.31 -2.44 -7.65
N GLY A 382 -11.78 -2.52 -8.89
CA GLY A 382 -10.90 -2.82 -10.02
C GLY A 382 -11.44 -2.36 -11.35
N ASP A 383 -10.52 -2.03 -12.25
CA ASP A 383 -10.83 -1.59 -13.61
C ASP A 383 -11.42 -2.77 -14.39
N ALA A 384 -12.53 -2.53 -15.08
CA ALA A 384 -13.18 -3.59 -15.85
C ALA A 384 -12.34 -3.98 -17.07
N VAL A 385 -12.25 -5.28 -17.35
CA VAL A 385 -11.44 -5.83 -18.45
C VAL A 385 -11.89 -5.30 -19.82
N ASP A 386 -13.18 -4.99 -19.96
CA ASP A 386 -13.80 -4.47 -21.18
C ASP A 386 -13.63 -2.95 -21.37
N GLY A 387 -12.83 -2.29 -20.53
CA GLY A 387 -12.73 -0.82 -20.49
C GLY A 387 -14.02 -0.17 -19.99
N GLY A 388 -14.92 -0.97 -19.41
CA GLY A 388 -16.15 -0.54 -18.80
C GLY A 388 -15.92 0.12 -17.42
N PRO A 389 -17.03 0.39 -16.73
CA PRO A 389 -17.00 1.11 -15.47
C PRO A 389 -16.30 0.28 -14.36
N LEU A 390 -15.63 0.97 -13.42
CA LEU A 390 -15.03 0.37 -12.22
C LEU A 390 -15.97 -0.65 -11.54
N ARG A 391 -15.46 -1.83 -11.22
CA ARG A 391 -16.17 -2.88 -10.49
C ARG A 391 -15.85 -2.78 -9.00
N ILE A 392 -16.86 -2.97 -8.15
CA ILE A 392 -16.72 -2.84 -6.69
C ILE A 392 -17.34 -4.05 -6.00
N TRP A 393 -16.64 -4.57 -5.00
CA TRP A 393 -17.10 -5.64 -4.11
C TRP A 393 -16.90 -5.23 -2.66
N THR A 394 -17.80 -5.68 -1.78
CA THR A 394 -17.67 -5.49 -0.34
C THR A 394 -17.82 -6.82 0.38
N THR A 395 -17.20 -6.95 1.55
CA THR A 395 -17.44 -8.08 2.45
C THR A 395 -18.79 -7.94 3.14
N ALA A 396 -19.60 -8.99 3.11
CA ALA A 396 -20.90 -9.05 3.80
C ALA A 396 -20.80 -9.35 5.30
#